data_AF-A0A183HAS9-F1
#
_entry.id   AF-A0A183HAS9-F1
#
_cell.length_a   1.000
_cell.length_b   1.000
_cell.length_c   1.000
_cell.angle_alpha   90.00
_cell.angle_beta   90.00
_cell.angle_gamma   90.00
#
_symmetry.space_group_name_H-M   'P 1'
#
loop_
_entity.id
_entity.type
_entity.pdbx_description
1 polymer ?
#
loop_
_entity_poly.entity_id
_entity_poly.type
_entity_poly.pdbx_seq_one_letter_code
_entity_poly.pdbx_strand_id
1 'polypeptide(L)'
;MFDYTLIDANELLHCCTSGKRHFEQSSSCTEIKLNETTNTCILTASICCMDILLEQSCSYGIKMGKKDDHCASNIDQVGGGIRKECCECCLLAKELLRTDKSCAAPSGFGALCLRSFHQCCSEDAGSKVDVQHQGNSDLVDLLSVRERCTSAKCEHLCTDRGGTAVECSCHPGYELAPDGYSCTG
;
A
#
# COMPACT_ATOMS: atom_id res chain seq x y z
N MET A 1 26.33 3.42 29.72
CA MET A 1 26.42 3.54 28.25
C MET A 1 24.98 3.73 27.78
N PHE A 2 24.59 4.97 27.50
CA PHE A 2 23.20 5.33 27.16
C PHE A 2 22.95 5.13 25.66
N ASP A 3 21.80 4.57 25.35
CA ASP A 3 21.35 4.10 24.04
C ASP A 3 21.01 5.29 23.11
N TYR A 4 22.00 5.79 22.37
CA TYR A 4 21.85 6.94 21.46
C TYR A 4 20.97 6.63 20.23
N THR A 5 20.75 5.36 19.91
CA THR A 5 20.03 4.91 18.70
C THR A 5 18.51 5.04 18.79
N LEU A 6 17.94 4.93 19.99
CA LEU A 6 16.48 5.05 20.21
C LEU A 6 16.00 6.51 20.23
N ILE A 7 16.88 7.46 20.56
CA ILE A 7 16.54 8.89 20.67
C ILE A 7 16.29 9.48 19.28
N ASP A 8 17.11 9.11 18.29
CA ASP A 8 17.03 9.61 16.91
C ASP A 8 15.73 9.18 16.21
N ALA A 9 15.31 7.91 16.39
CA ALA A 9 14.09 7.39 15.76
C ALA A 9 12.81 8.08 16.26
N ASN A 10 12.74 8.42 17.55
CA ASN A 10 11.57 9.09 18.12
C ASN A 10 11.49 10.57 17.70
N GLU A 11 12.64 11.24 17.54
CA GLU A 11 12.73 12.59 16.98
C GLU A 11 12.24 12.60 15.51
N LEU A 12 12.74 11.67 14.68
CA LEU A 12 12.28 11.54 13.29
C LEU A 12 10.78 11.21 13.19
N LEU A 13 10.25 10.39 14.11
CA LEU A 13 8.80 10.10 14.16
C LEU A 13 7.97 11.36 14.45
N HIS A 14 8.43 12.22 15.35
CA HIS A 14 7.78 13.50 15.64
C HIS A 14 7.80 14.44 14.42
N CYS A 15 8.93 14.48 13.71
CA CYS A 15 9.07 15.24 12.45
C CYS A 15 8.14 14.72 11.36
N CYS A 16 8.08 13.40 11.18
CA CYS A 16 7.16 12.74 10.26
C CYS A 16 5.72 13.12 10.56
N THR A 17 5.31 13.02 11.83
CA THR A 17 3.96 13.39 12.29
C THR A 17 3.64 14.85 12.01
N SER A 18 4.62 15.74 12.20
CA SER A 18 4.46 17.17 11.89
C SER A 18 4.26 17.41 10.40
N GLY A 19 4.99 16.69 9.54
CA GLY A 19 4.80 16.70 8.09
C GLY A 19 3.40 16.24 7.66
N LYS A 20 2.93 15.11 8.19
CA LYS A 20 1.57 14.59 7.92
C LYS A 20 0.50 15.62 8.29
N ARG A 21 0.59 16.17 9.50
CA ARG A 21 -0.34 17.19 10.00
C ARG A 21 -0.36 18.45 9.12
N HIS A 22 0.81 18.89 8.65
CA HIS A 22 0.90 20.06 7.77
C HIS A 22 0.09 19.86 6.49
N PHE A 23 0.18 18.67 5.87
CA PHE A 23 -0.63 18.36 4.70
C PHE A 23 -2.13 18.35 5.02
N GLU A 24 -2.54 17.70 6.12
CA GLU A 24 -3.95 17.64 6.52
C GLU A 24 -4.56 19.04 6.72
N GLN A 25 -3.76 20.01 7.15
CA GLN A 25 -4.19 21.39 7.40
C GLN A 25 -4.15 22.27 6.14
N SER A 26 -3.16 22.08 5.27
CA SER A 26 -2.89 23.00 4.15
C SER A 26 -3.21 22.42 2.77
N SER A 27 -3.42 21.10 2.67
CA SER A 27 -3.48 20.35 1.41
C SER A 27 -2.28 20.59 0.49
N SER A 28 -1.13 20.99 1.06
CA SER A 28 0.12 21.24 0.35
C SER A 28 1.30 20.70 1.16
N CYS A 29 2.40 20.39 0.48
CA CYS A 29 3.67 20.01 1.10
C CYS A 29 4.77 21.03 0.89
N THR A 30 4.41 22.25 0.50
CA THR A 30 5.31 23.40 0.44
C THR A 30 5.40 24.09 1.80
N GLU A 31 6.56 24.70 2.08
CA GLU A 31 6.76 25.60 3.23
C GLU A 31 6.39 25.00 4.60
N ILE A 32 6.76 23.73 4.84
CA ILE A 32 6.53 23.05 6.12
C ILE A 32 7.27 23.81 7.23
N LYS A 33 6.53 24.36 8.18
CA LYS A 33 7.10 25.08 9.34
C LYS A 33 7.37 24.09 10.46
N LEU A 34 8.65 23.88 10.76
CA LEU A 34 9.09 23.02 11.87
C LEU A 34 9.78 23.87 12.94
N ASN A 35 9.60 23.47 14.20
CA ASN A 35 10.30 24.07 15.33
C ASN A 35 11.75 23.60 15.42
N GLU A 36 12.02 22.36 15.00
CA GLU A 36 13.35 21.79 14.82
C GLU A 36 13.86 22.07 13.40
N THR A 37 15.09 22.57 13.31
CA THR A 37 15.72 22.98 12.04
C THR A 37 16.79 21.98 11.55
N THR A 38 16.86 20.80 12.18
CA THR A 38 17.75 19.74 11.71
C THR A 38 17.33 19.31 10.30
N ASN A 39 18.30 19.20 9.39
CA ASN A 39 18.02 18.82 8.01
C ASN A 39 17.32 17.46 7.93
N THR A 40 17.67 16.53 8.83
CA THR A 40 17.02 15.21 8.95
C THR A 40 15.54 15.35 9.28
N CYS A 41 15.17 16.19 10.24
CA CYS A 41 13.77 16.45 10.57
C CYS A 41 12.99 17.06 9.41
N ILE A 42 13.58 18.05 8.72
CA ILE A 42 12.96 18.71 7.55
C ILE A 42 12.70 17.70 6.43
N LEU A 43 13.69 16.87 6.12
CA LEU A 43 13.56 15.81 5.11
C LEU A 43 12.48 14.80 5.51
N THR A 44 12.50 14.32 6.75
CA THR A 44 11.51 13.35 7.23
C THR A 44 10.09 13.91 7.22
N ALA A 45 9.90 15.17 7.63
CA ALA A 45 8.61 15.83 7.55
C ALA A 45 8.13 15.97 6.10
N SER A 46 9.01 16.35 5.18
CA SER A 46 8.68 16.48 3.75
C SER A 46 8.27 15.14 3.13
N ILE A 47 9.02 14.07 3.42
CA ILE A 47 8.69 12.70 2.96
C ILE A 47 7.31 12.29 3.46
N CYS A 48 7.05 12.42 4.77
CA CYS A 48 5.77 12.01 5.34
C CYS A 48 4.59 12.90 4.94
N CYS A 49 4.84 14.18 4.65
CA CYS A 49 3.83 15.06 4.07
C CYS A 49 3.41 14.55 2.68
N MET A 50 4.41 14.30 1.83
CA MET A 50 4.20 13.82 0.47
C MET A 50 3.49 12.48 0.44
N ASP A 51 3.84 11.56 1.35
CA ASP A 51 3.19 10.27 1.49
C ASP A 51 1.66 10.38 1.64
N ILE A 52 1.18 11.23 2.56
CA ILE A 52 -0.27 11.46 2.75
C ILE A 52 -0.89 12.14 1.53
N LEU A 53 -0.18 13.05 0.86
CA LEU A 53 -0.66 13.69 -0.36
C LEU A 53 -0.92 12.66 -1.48
N LEU A 54 0.02 11.74 -1.67
CA LEU A 54 -0.07 10.70 -2.69
C LEU A 54 -1.15 9.67 -2.32
N GLU A 55 -1.28 9.30 -1.05
CA GLU A 55 -2.35 8.42 -0.57
C GLU A 55 -3.74 9.06 -0.77
N GLN A 56 -3.92 10.33 -0.40
CA GLN A 56 -5.18 11.04 -0.62
C GLN A 56 -5.50 11.15 -2.12
N SER A 57 -4.48 11.38 -2.94
CA SER A 57 -4.63 11.42 -4.40
C SER A 57 -5.12 10.09 -4.96
N CYS A 58 -4.56 8.96 -4.49
CA CYS A 58 -5.03 7.62 -4.85
C CYS A 58 -6.46 7.36 -4.38
N SER A 59 -6.77 7.68 -3.11
CA SER A 59 -8.12 7.53 -2.52
C SER A 59 -9.18 8.30 -3.29
N TYR A 60 -8.84 9.51 -3.75
CA TYR A 60 -9.71 10.31 -4.61
C TYR A 60 -9.91 9.63 -5.99
N GLY A 61 -8.84 9.07 -6.56
CA GLY A 61 -8.90 8.26 -7.78
C GLY A 61 -9.83 7.05 -7.64
N ILE A 62 -9.70 6.26 -6.58
CA ILE A 62 -10.60 5.13 -6.28
C ILE A 62 -12.05 5.58 -6.19
N LYS A 63 -12.32 6.69 -5.49
CA LYS A 63 -13.68 7.26 -5.39
C LYS A 63 -14.24 7.68 -6.75
N MET A 64 -13.40 8.22 -7.63
CA MET A 64 -13.79 8.52 -9.00
C MET A 64 -14.13 7.24 -9.76
N GLY A 65 -13.26 6.23 -9.77
CA GLY A 65 -13.55 4.95 -10.45
C GLY A 65 -14.81 4.24 -9.91
N LYS A 66 -15.13 4.40 -8.62
CA LYS A 66 -16.38 3.87 -8.04
C LYS A 66 -17.63 4.59 -8.56
N LYS A 67 -17.58 5.91 -8.75
CA LYS A 67 -18.76 6.73 -9.06
C LYS A 67 -18.93 7.05 -10.55
N ASP A 68 -17.82 7.17 -11.24
CA ASP A 68 -17.71 7.67 -12.61
C ASP A 68 -17.21 6.54 -13.52
N ASP A 69 -17.55 6.62 -14.80
CA ASP A 69 -17.08 5.69 -15.83
C ASP A 69 -15.80 6.20 -16.51
N HIS A 70 -15.29 7.37 -16.11
CA HIS A 70 -14.05 7.96 -16.64
C HIS A 70 -13.13 8.55 -15.57
N CYS A 71 -11.82 8.33 -15.77
CA CYS A 71 -10.76 8.74 -14.85
C CYS A 71 -10.06 10.02 -15.29
N ALA A 72 -10.71 11.17 -15.08
CA ALA A 72 -10.11 12.47 -15.36
C ALA A 72 -9.04 12.81 -14.30
N SER A 73 -7.81 13.09 -14.75
CA SER A 73 -6.76 13.60 -13.87
C SER A 73 -5.79 14.50 -14.63
N ASN A 74 -5.39 15.60 -13.99
CA ASN A 74 -4.29 16.42 -14.48
C ASN A 74 -2.98 15.79 -14.02
N ILE A 75 -2.25 15.15 -14.94
CA ILE A 75 -0.99 14.44 -14.65
C ILE A 75 0.11 15.42 -14.20
N ASP A 76 0.02 16.69 -14.59
CA ASP A 76 0.99 17.73 -14.22
C ASP A 76 0.85 18.17 -12.76
N GLN A 77 -0.27 17.84 -12.11
CA GLN A 77 -0.43 18.05 -10.68
C GLN A 77 0.32 16.97 -9.89
N VAL A 78 0.98 17.36 -8.80
CA VAL A 78 1.56 16.42 -7.84
C VAL A 78 0.49 15.43 -7.37
N GLY A 79 0.75 14.13 -7.50
CA GLY A 79 -0.21 13.06 -7.21
C GLY A 79 -1.22 12.77 -8.33
N GLY A 80 -1.22 13.53 -9.42
CA GLY A 80 -2.14 13.38 -10.56
C GLY A 80 -1.99 12.05 -11.29
N GLY A 81 -0.75 11.58 -11.50
CA GLY A 81 -0.47 10.26 -12.06
C GLY A 81 -1.02 9.12 -11.21
N ILE A 82 -0.76 9.15 -9.89
CA ILE A 82 -1.26 8.15 -8.93
C ILE A 82 -2.78 8.15 -8.87
N ARG A 83 -3.40 9.32 -8.85
CA ARG A 83 -4.86 9.47 -8.90
C ARG A 83 -5.45 8.79 -10.13
N LYS A 84 -4.82 8.97 -11.29
CA LYS A 84 -5.24 8.35 -12.55
C LYS A 84 -5.12 6.83 -12.48
N GLU A 85 -3.95 6.32 -12.10
CA GLU A 85 -3.70 4.88 -11.98
C GLU A 85 -4.70 4.20 -11.04
N CYS A 86 -4.87 4.73 -9.81
CA CYS A 86 -5.79 4.17 -8.84
C CYS A 86 -7.26 4.18 -9.32
N CYS A 87 -7.65 5.22 -10.07
CA CYS A 87 -8.97 5.29 -10.69
C CYS A 87 -9.15 4.23 -11.78
N GLU A 88 -8.19 4.12 -12.71
CA GLU A 88 -8.28 3.18 -13.84
C GLU A 88 -8.29 1.73 -13.36
N CYS A 89 -7.49 1.40 -12.35
CA CYS A 89 -7.47 0.07 -11.75
C CYS A 89 -8.79 -0.25 -11.02
N CYS A 90 -9.39 0.73 -10.35
CA CYS A 90 -10.72 0.59 -9.76
C CYS A 90 -11.82 0.38 -10.82
N LEU A 91 -11.77 1.17 -11.90
CA LEU A 91 -12.73 1.09 -13.01
C LEU A 91 -12.64 -0.27 -13.72
N LEU A 92 -11.43 -0.79 -13.91
CA LEU A 92 -11.20 -2.12 -14.46
C LEU A 92 -11.84 -3.22 -13.60
N ALA A 93 -11.69 -3.15 -12.27
CA ALA A 93 -12.33 -4.09 -11.35
C ALA A 93 -13.86 -4.08 -11.52
N LYS A 94 -14.46 -2.89 -11.59
CA LYS A 94 -15.90 -2.74 -11.82
C LYS A 94 -16.35 -3.31 -13.16
N GLU A 95 -15.58 -3.10 -14.22
CA GLU A 95 -15.91 -3.64 -15.54
C GLU A 95 -15.89 -5.18 -15.55
N LEU A 96 -14.95 -5.81 -14.82
CA LEU A 96 -14.94 -7.26 -14.63
C LEU A 96 -16.17 -7.75 -13.86
N LEU A 97 -16.57 -7.05 -12.80
CA LEU A 97 -17.79 -7.37 -12.04
C LEU A 97 -19.05 -7.22 -12.92
N ARG A 98 -19.13 -6.18 -13.75
CA ARG A 98 -20.27 -5.97 -14.68
C ARG A 98 -20.38 -7.07 -15.74
N THR A 99 -19.26 -7.67 -16.12
CA THR A 99 -19.20 -8.72 -17.15
C THR A 99 -19.26 -10.14 -16.57
N ASP A 100 -19.67 -10.29 -15.29
CA ASP A 100 -19.80 -11.55 -14.55
C ASP A 100 -18.50 -12.37 -14.52
N LYS A 101 -17.36 -11.68 -14.52
CA LYS A 101 -16.03 -12.29 -14.42
C LYS A 101 -15.52 -12.26 -12.99
N SER A 102 -14.66 -13.22 -12.65
CA SER A 102 -13.90 -13.18 -11.40
C SER A 102 -13.06 -11.91 -11.33
N CYS A 103 -13.13 -11.19 -10.22
CA CYS A 103 -12.34 -9.98 -9.99
C CYS A 103 -10.87 -10.32 -9.68
N ALA A 104 -10.18 -10.85 -10.71
CA ALA A 104 -8.79 -11.26 -10.67
C ALA A 104 -7.94 -10.28 -11.47
N ALA A 105 -6.97 -9.65 -10.82
CA ALA A 105 -6.06 -8.72 -11.47
C ALA A 105 -5.02 -9.49 -12.32
N PRO A 106 -4.63 -8.98 -13.51
CA PRO A 106 -3.50 -9.49 -14.27
C PRO A 106 -2.18 -9.43 -13.48
N SER A 107 -1.29 -10.39 -13.74
CA SER A 107 0.09 -10.32 -13.27
C SER A 107 0.82 -9.12 -13.90
N GLY A 108 1.56 -8.36 -13.08
CA GLY A 108 2.39 -7.23 -13.55
C GLY A 108 1.87 -5.85 -13.17
N PHE A 109 0.72 -5.74 -12.51
CA PHE A 109 0.27 -4.48 -11.92
C PHE A 109 1.11 -4.08 -10.71
N GLY A 110 1.33 -2.78 -10.56
CA GLY A 110 1.99 -2.21 -9.39
C GLY A 110 1.13 -2.34 -8.12
N ALA A 111 1.77 -2.25 -6.96
CA ALA A 111 1.10 -2.41 -5.66
C ALA A 111 -0.09 -1.45 -5.45
N LEU A 112 0.05 -0.19 -5.89
CA LEU A 112 -1.02 0.83 -5.78
C LEU A 112 -2.24 0.49 -6.64
N CYS A 113 -1.99 0.04 -7.87
CA CYS A 113 -3.05 -0.43 -8.77
C CYS A 113 -3.76 -1.67 -8.20
N LEU A 114 -3.00 -2.66 -7.73
CA LEU A 114 -3.55 -3.88 -7.12
C LEU A 114 -4.43 -3.54 -5.91
N ARG A 115 -3.96 -2.70 -4.98
CA ARG A 115 -4.74 -2.24 -3.83
C ARG A 115 -6.06 -1.59 -4.26
N SER A 116 -5.99 -0.68 -5.23
CA SER A 116 -7.16 0.04 -5.75
C SER A 116 -8.17 -0.88 -6.44
N PHE A 117 -7.66 -1.82 -7.25
CA PHE A 117 -8.45 -2.84 -7.93
C PHE A 117 -9.22 -3.70 -6.92
N HIS A 118 -8.53 -4.29 -5.94
CA HIS A 118 -9.16 -5.14 -4.93
C HIS A 118 -10.18 -4.38 -4.07
N GLN A 119 -9.89 -3.12 -3.70
CA GLN A 119 -10.82 -2.27 -2.97
C GLN A 119 -12.11 -1.96 -3.76
N CYS A 120 -12.07 -2.08 -5.09
CA CYS A 120 -13.23 -1.91 -5.97
C CYS A 120 -13.88 -3.24 -6.39
N CYS A 121 -13.24 -4.38 -6.14
CA CYS A 121 -13.84 -5.70 -6.29
C CYS A 121 -14.91 -6.00 -5.21
N SER A 122 -14.81 -5.39 -4.03
CA SER A 122 -15.79 -5.53 -2.97
C SER A 122 -16.79 -4.37 -3.03
N GLU A 123 -18.02 -4.65 -3.48
CA GLU A 123 -19.11 -3.68 -3.42
C GLU A 123 -19.46 -3.37 -1.94
N ASP A 124 -19.42 -2.08 -1.60
CA ASP A 124 -20.01 -1.48 -0.40
C ASP A 124 -20.00 -2.30 0.90
N ALA A 125 -18.82 -2.47 1.49
CA ALA A 125 -18.72 -2.55 2.95
C ALA A 125 -18.27 -1.18 3.46
N GLY A 126 -19.23 -0.36 3.87
CA GLY A 126 -19.02 0.76 4.79
C GLY A 126 -18.51 0.29 6.16
N SER A 127 -17.44 -0.51 6.19
CA SER A 127 -16.62 -0.63 7.38
C SER A 127 -15.83 0.66 7.48
N LYS A 128 -16.22 1.49 8.45
CA LYS A 128 -15.27 2.33 9.16
C LYS A 128 -14.13 1.41 9.57
N VAL A 129 -13.09 1.30 8.74
CA VAL A 129 -11.76 1.08 9.27
C VAL A 129 -11.51 2.36 10.03
N ASP A 130 -11.79 2.30 11.33
CA ASP A 130 -11.30 3.26 12.29
C ASP A 130 -9.78 3.20 12.14
N VAL A 131 -9.24 4.06 11.26
CA VAL A 131 -7.83 4.38 11.26
C VAL A 131 -7.65 5.21 12.53
N GLN A 132 -7.62 4.52 13.67
CA GLN A 132 -6.88 5.04 14.79
C GLN A 132 -5.48 5.29 14.27
N HIS A 133 -5.13 6.57 14.20
CA HIS A 133 -3.78 7.03 14.05
C HIS A 133 -2.90 6.36 15.10
N GLN A 134 -2.32 5.23 14.74
CA GLN A 134 -1.10 4.73 15.33
C GLN A 134 -0.27 4.27 14.14
N GLY A 135 0.70 5.10 13.76
CA GLY A 135 1.66 4.78 12.72
C GLY A 135 2.38 3.48 13.06
N ASN A 136 1.94 2.36 12.46
CA ASN A 136 2.70 1.13 12.34
C ASN A 136 2.07 0.07 11.41
N SER A 137 1.06 0.42 10.59
CA SER A 137 0.24 -0.60 9.89
C SER A 137 0.80 -1.13 8.56
N ASP A 138 1.76 -0.45 7.92
CA ASP A 138 2.38 -0.97 6.68
C ASP A 138 3.52 -1.94 6.97
N LEU A 139 4.04 -1.95 8.20
CA LEU A 139 5.02 -2.93 8.63
C LEU A 139 4.34 -4.22 9.08
N VAL A 140 3.12 -4.20 9.64
CA VAL A 140 2.41 -5.44 10.04
C VAL A 140 1.83 -6.24 8.89
N ASP A 141 1.50 -5.63 7.74
CA ASP A 141 1.03 -6.39 6.58
C ASP A 141 2.18 -7.11 5.85
N LEU A 142 3.31 -6.41 5.66
CA LEU A 142 4.55 -7.02 5.15
C LEU A 142 5.23 -7.95 6.16
N LEU A 143 5.12 -7.71 7.48
CA LEU A 143 5.59 -8.65 8.50
C LEU A 143 4.65 -9.87 8.61
N SER A 144 3.34 -9.72 8.45
CA SER A 144 2.40 -10.85 8.45
C SER A 144 2.59 -11.76 7.23
N VAL A 145 2.80 -11.18 6.06
CA VAL A 145 3.18 -11.91 4.84
C VAL A 145 4.56 -12.58 4.98
N ARG A 146 5.52 -11.89 5.61
CA ARG A 146 6.86 -12.42 5.84
C ARG A 146 6.88 -13.52 6.90
N GLU A 147 6.15 -13.42 8.00
CA GLU A 147 6.13 -14.41 9.08
C GLU A 147 5.48 -15.72 8.65
N ARG A 148 4.43 -15.66 7.83
CA ARG A 148 3.74 -16.87 7.32
C ARG A 148 4.61 -17.65 6.34
N CYS A 149 5.30 -16.98 5.42
CA CYS A 149 6.28 -17.66 4.56
C CYS A 149 7.58 -18.05 5.28
N THR A 150 7.94 -17.39 6.38
CA THR A 150 9.09 -17.77 7.22
C THR A 150 8.80 -19.06 8.01
N SER A 151 7.54 -19.30 8.38
CA SER A 151 7.09 -20.54 9.02
C SER A 151 6.67 -21.63 8.03
N ALA A 152 6.37 -21.25 6.78
CA ALA A 152 6.15 -22.19 5.69
C ALA A 152 7.45 -22.92 5.33
N LYS A 153 7.43 -24.25 5.33
CA LYS A 153 8.60 -25.07 4.99
C LYS A 153 8.80 -25.24 3.47
N CYS A 154 8.39 -24.26 2.67
CA CYS A 154 8.48 -24.36 1.21
C CYS A 154 9.94 -24.47 0.75
N GLU A 155 10.24 -25.39 -0.16
CA GLU A 155 11.60 -25.63 -0.65
C GLU A 155 12.11 -24.53 -1.59
N HIS A 156 11.25 -24.02 -2.48
CA HIS A 156 11.63 -22.98 -3.45
C HIS A 156 10.89 -21.67 -3.23
N LEU A 157 9.61 -21.59 -3.59
CA LEU A 157 8.83 -20.36 -3.58
C LEU A 157 7.67 -20.48 -2.59
N CYS A 158 7.44 -19.43 -1.82
CA CYS A 158 6.27 -19.29 -0.96
C CYS A 158 5.45 -18.08 -1.38
N THR A 159 4.14 -18.26 -1.57
CA THR A 159 3.21 -17.18 -1.89
C THR A 159 2.11 -17.13 -0.84
N ASP A 160 1.91 -15.95 -0.28
CA ASP A 160 0.83 -15.69 0.66
C ASP A 160 -0.27 -14.89 -0.05
N ARG A 161 -1.39 -15.57 -0.33
CA ARG A 161 -2.54 -14.97 -1.02
C ARG A 161 -3.56 -14.32 -0.05
N GLY A 162 -3.19 -14.14 1.22
CA GLY A 162 -4.10 -13.55 2.23
C GLY A 162 -5.23 -14.49 2.68
N GLY A 163 -5.16 -15.78 2.33
CA GLY A 163 -6.07 -16.82 2.81
C GLY A 163 -5.67 -17.38 4.18
N THR A 164 -6.25 -18.52 4.55
CA THR A 164 -5.94 -19.22 5.82
C THR A 164 -4.61 -19.97 5.81
N ALA A 165 -3.99 -20.15 4.63
CA ALA A 165 -2.73 -20.86 4.45
C ALA A 165 -1.88 -20.23 3.34
N VAL A 166 -0.58 -20.47 3.43
CA VAL A 166 0.42 -20.16 2.41
C VAL A 166 0.49 -21.26 1.36
N GLU A 167 0.88 -20.90 0.14
CA GLU A 167 0.97 -21.82 -0.99
C GLU A 167 2.43 -21.92 -1.47
N CYS A 168 2.98 -23.12 -1.47
CA CYS A 168 4.32 -23.38 -1.98
C CYS A 168 4.30 -23.65 -3.50
N SER A 169 5.35 -23.25 -4.20
CA SER A 169 5.54 -23.55 -5.62
C SER A 169 7.02 -23.78 -5.95
N CYS A 170 7.30 -24.41 -7.09
CA CYS A 170 8.64 -24.82 -7.50
C CYS A 170 9.15 -24.01 -8.70
N HIS A 171 10.48 -23.87 -8.81
CA HIS A 171 11.11 -23.28 -9.98
C HIS A 171 10.85 -24.15 -11.24
N PRO A 172 10.93 -23.56 -12.45
CA PRO A 172 10.80 -24.31 -13.69
C PRO A 172 11.75 -25.51 -13.74
N GLY A 173 11.21 -26.68 -14.10
CA GLY A 173 11.97 -27.95 -14.12
C GLY A 173 11.81 -28.82 -12.87
N TYR A 174 11.04 -28.36 -11.88
CA TYR A 174 10.69 -29.11 -10.67
C TYR A 174 9.18 -29.15 -10.48
N GLU A 175 8.67 -30.23 -9.90
CA GLU A 175 7.27 -30.44 -9.54
C GLU A 175 7.09 -30.43 -8.02
N LEU A 176 5.97 -29.87 -7.55
CA LEU A 176 5.65 -29.83 -6.12
C LEU A 176 5.20 -31.22 -5.66
N ALA A 177 5.86 -31.73 -4.63
CA ALA A 177 5.55 -33.03 -4.05
C ALA A 177 4.17 -33.05 -3.36
N PRO A 178 3.57 -34.24 -3.13
CA PRO A 178 2.27 -34.37 -2.48
C PRO A 178 2.21 -33.85 -1.04
N ASP A 179 3.36 -33.62 -0.40
CA ASP A 179 3.44 -33.01 0.92
C ASP A 179 3.07 -31.51 0.91
N GLY A 180 3.05 -30.89 -0.27
CA GLY A 180 2.71 -29.48 -0.47
C GLY A 180 3.83 -28.50 -0.15
N TYR A 181 5.06 -28.97 0.12
CA TYR A 181 6.20 -28.13 0.52
C TYR A 181 7.49 -28.44 -0.26
N SER A 182 7.74 -29.70 -0.59
CA SER A 182 9.00 -30.15 -1.22
C SER A 182 8.93 -30.08 -2.74
N CYS A 183 10.06 -29.88 -3.40
CA CYS A 183 10.17 -29.85 -4.85
C CYS A 183 11.01 -31.03 -5.37
N THR A 184 10.48 -31.75 -6.35
CA THR A 184 11.15 -32.91 -6.96
C THR A 184 11.37 -32.66 -8.45
N GLY A 185 12.58 -32.93 -8.95
CA GLY A 185 12.95 -32.79 -10.36
C GLY A 185 13.82 -33.94 -10.83
#